data_AF-A0A8C8TIX6-F1
#
_entry.id   AF-A0A8C8TIX6-F1
#
_cell.length_a   1.000
_cell.length_b   1.000
_cell.length_c   1.000
_cell.angle_alpha   90.00
_cell.angle_beta   90.00
_cell.angle_gamma   90.00
#
_symmetry.space_group_name_H-M   'P 1'
#
loop_
_entity.id
_entity.type
_entity.pdbx_description
1 polymer ?
#
loop_
_entity_poly.entity_id
_entity_poly.type
_entity_poly.pdbx_seq_one_letter_code
_entity_poly.pdbx_strand_id
1 'polypeptide(L)' 'MLGKFLGPRYWELAKNWVPTASMWDAVGAVGLVWATDWRLILDWVPYINELSQDDFTYISTVFKNITGKP' A
#
# COMPACT_ATOMS: atom_id res chain seq x y z
N MET A 1 22.04 25.97 22.20
CA MET A 1 21.92 26.51 20.82
C MET A 1 20.61 26.11 20.12
N LEU A 2 19.96 24.99 20.48
CA LEU A 2 18.67 24.56 19.92
C LEU A 2 17.45 25.45 20.26
N GLY A 3 17.52 26.27 21.32
CA GLY A 3 16.42 27.16 21.72
C GLY A 3 16.03 28.22 20.68
N LYS A 4 16.89 28.50 19.69
CA LYS A 4 16.58 29.40 18.56
C LYS A 4 15.51 28.84 17.61
N PHE A 5 15.31 27.53 17.59
CA PHE A 5 14.30 26.86 16.75
C PHE A 5 12.99 26.58 17.49
N LEU A 6 12.92 26.91 18.80
CA LEU A 6 11.74 26.74 19.64
C LEU A 6 10.95 28.04 19.72
N GLY A 7 10.49 28.53 18.56
CA GLY A 7 9.63 29.71 18.44
C GLY A 7 8.30 29.35 17.77
N PRO A 8 7.19 30.07 18.07
CA PRO A 8 5.87 29.80 17.49
C PRO A 8 5.88 29.71 15.96
N ARG A 9 6.69 30.59 15.32
CA ARG A 9 6.90 30.62 13.87
C ARG A 9 7.57 29.35 13.31
N TYR A 10 8.48 28.74 14.05
CA TYR A 10 9.13 27.49 13.63
C TYR A 10 8.18 26.29 13.78
N TRP A 11 7.28 26.33 14.76
CA TRP A 11 6.23 25.32 14.93
C TRP A 11 5.21 25.34 13.80
N GLU A 12 4.79 26.53 13.37
CA GLU A 12 3.94 26.70 12.18
C GLU A 12 4.66 26.23 10.91
N LEU A 13 5.94 26.55 10.76
CA LEU A 13 6.74 26.09 9.64
C LEU A 13 6.86 24.56 9.63
N ALA A 14 7.13 23.95 10.80
CA ALA A 14 7.20 22.50 10.93
C ALA A 14 5.88 21.85 10.49
N LYS A 15 4.73 22.35 10.97
CA LYS A 15 3.41 21.86 10.55
C LYS A 15 3.18 21.96 9.04
N ASN A 16 3.64 23.03 8.40
CA ASN A 16 3.53 23.18 6.95
C ASN A 16 4.42 22.18 6.18
N TRP A 17 5.55 21.78 6.76
CA TRP A 17 6.46 20.79 6.17
C TRP A 17 6.09 19.34 6.49
N VAL A 18 5.27 19.08 7.53
CA VAL A 18 4.83 17.73 7.91
C VAL A 18 4.24 16.96 6.73
N PRO A 19 3.30 17.50 5.92
CA PRO A 19 2.72 16.77 4.80
C PRO A 19 3.77 16.36 3.76
N THR A 20 4.67 17.27 3.38
CA THR A 20 5.73 17.00 2.41
C THR A 20 6.72 15.98 2.93
N ALA A 21 7.14 16.08 4.19
CA ALA A 21 8.03 15.11 4.82
C ALA A 21 7.38 13.73 4.89
N SER A 22 6.10 13.64 5.27
CA SER A 22 5.36 12.37 5.27
C SER A 22 5.22 11.75 3.88
N MET A 23 5.10 12.57 2.84
CA MET A 23 4.98 12.09 1.47
C MET A 23 6.29 11.49 0.96
N TRP A 24 7.42 12.14 1.26
CA TRP A 24 8.75 11.58 0.95
C TRP A 24 9.06 10.33 1.77
N ASP A 25 8.64 10.29 3.04
CA ASP A 25 8.77 9.11 3.89
C ASP A 25 7.97 7.93 3.32
N ALA A 26 6.72 8.17 2.90
CA ALA A 26 5.90 7.16 2.23
C ALA A 26 6.53 6.66 0.92
N VAL A 27 7.07 7.55 0.09
CA VAL A 27 7.79 7.18 -1.14
C VAL A 27 9.04 6.34 -0.83
N GLY A 28 9.80 6.72 0.20
CA GLY A 28 10.98 5.98 0.66
C GLY A 28 10.61 4.59 1.20
N ALA A 29 9.55 4.50 2.01
CA ALA A 29 9.05 3.25 2.55
C ALA A 29 8.56 2.32 1.42
N VAL A 30 7.76 2.82 0.48
CA VAL A 30 7.29 2.04 -0.68
C VAL A 30 8.46 1.61 -1.58
N GLY A 31 9.42 2.50 -1.80
CA GLY A 31 10.64 2.19 -2.56
C GLY A 31 11.48 1.10 -1.91
N LEU A 32 11.61 1.12 -0.58
CA LEU A 32 12.32 0.10 0.19
C LEU A 32 11.60 -1.25 0.11
N VAL A 33 10.28 -1.25 0.25
CA VAL A 33 9.42 -2.45 0.13
C VAL A 33 9.58 -3.10 -1.23
N TRP A 34 9.61 -2.28 -2.29
CA TRP A 34 9.84 -2.75 -3.66
C TRP A 34 11.26 -3.28 -3.85
N ALA A 35 12.28 -2.55 -3.39
CA ALA A 35 13.68 -2.95 -3.59
C ALA A 35 14.08 -4.21 -2.81
N THR A 36 13.43 -4.48 -1.68
CA THR A 36 13.70 -5.66 -0.84
C THR A 36 12.74 -6.83 -1.11
N ASP A 37 11.83 -6.71 -2.10
CA ASP A 37 10.76 -7.67 -2.37
C ASP A 37 10.07 -8.11 -1.07
N TRP A 38 9.60 -7.12 -0.28
CA TRP A 38 9.12 -7.37 1.07
C TRP A 38 7.75 -8.08 1.05
N ARG A 39 7.80 -9.41 0.97
CA ARG A 39 6.65 -10.32 0.87
C ARG A 39 5.56 -10.04 1.91
N LEU A 40 5.92 -9.57 3.10
CA LEU A 40 4.99 -9.29 4.20
C LEU A 40 4.01 -8.13 3.92
N ILE A 41 4.42 -7.16 3.09
CA ILE A 41 3.57 -6.02 2.69
C ILE A 41 2.82 -6.35 1.39
N LEU A 42 3.45 -7.08 0.46
CA LEU A 42 2.82 -7.52 -0.78
C LEU A 42 1.71 -8.55 -0.55
N ASP A 43 1.89 -9.48 0.39
CA ASP A 43 0.85 -10.46 0.77
C ASP A 43 -0.35 -9.83 1.49
N TRP A 44 -0.18 -8.61 2.04
CA TRP A 44 -1.26 -7.86 2.70
C TRP A 44 -2.12 -7.06 1.71
N VAL A 45 -1.64 -6.79 0.49
CA VAL A 45 -2.41 -6.08 -0.55
C VAL A 45 -3.44 -7.07 -1.15
N PRO A 46 -4.75 -6.92 -0.83
CA PRO A 46 -5.76 -7.92 -1.21
C PRO A 46 -6.00 -8.00 -2.74
N TYR A 47 -5.63 -6.93 -3.46
CA TYR A 47 -6.02 -6.73 -4.87
C TYR A 47 -5.37 -7.72 -5.86
N ILE A 48 -4.26 -8.38 -5.50
CA ILE A 48 -3.57 -9.32 -6.42
C ILE A 48 -4.17 -10.74 -6.31
N ASN A 49 -4.65 -11.14 -5.13
CA ASN A 49 -5.16 -12.51 -4.91
C ASN A 49 -6.63 -12.67 -5.30
N GLU A 50 -7.46 -11.64 -5.11
CA GLU A 50 -8.92 -11.74 -5.31
C GLU A 50 -9.31 -11.82 -6.79
N LEU A 51 -8.68 -11.02 -7.67
CA LEU A 51 -9.00 -11.01 -9.10
C LEU A 51 -8.74 -12.37 -9.79
N SER A 52 -7.72 -13.10 -9.33
CA SER A 52 -7.39 -14.42 -9.89
C SER A 52 -8.35 -15.53 -9.43
N GLN A 53 -8.88 -15.41 -8.21
CA GLN A 53 -9.72 -16.42 -7.61
C GLN A 53 -11.18 -16.31 -8.08
N ASP A 54 -11.69 -15.09 -8.22
CA ASP A 54 -13.09 -14.84 -8.61
C ASP A 54 -13.35 -15.23 -10.08
N ASP A 55 -12.43 -14.90 -10.99
CA ASP A 55 -12.54 -15.26 -12.40
C ASP A 55 -12.46 -16.79 -12.62
N PHE A 56 -11.57 -17.47 -11.90
CA PHE A 56 -11.47 -18.93 -11.98
C PHE A 56 -12.70 -19.64 -11.38
N THR A 57 -13.27 -19.09 -10.32
CA THR A 57 -14.47 -19.62 -9.68
C THR A 57 -15.70 -19.44 -10.57
N TYR A 58 -15.83 -18.31 -11.26
CA TYR A 58 -16.89 -18.08 -12.24
C TYR A 58 -16.80 -19.02 -13.44
N ILE A 59 -15.60 -19.17 -14.03
CA ILE A 59 -15.38 -20.07 -15.18
C ILE A 59 -15.63 -21.53 -14.78
N SER A 60 -15.18 -21.98 -13.61
CA SER A 60 -15.43 -23.35 -13.14
C SER A 60 -16.91 -23.63 -12.87
N THR A 61 -17.65 -22.64 -12.37
CA THR A 61 -19.10 -22.75 -12.14
C THR A 61 -19.87 -22.83 -13.44
N VAL A 62 -19.55 -21.97 -14.42
CA VAL A 62 -20.14 -22.01 -15.76
C VAL A 62 -19.80 -23.33 -16.46
N PHE A 63 -18.57 -23.81 -16.36
CA PHE A 63 -18.16 -25.08 -16.96
C PHE A 63 -18.87 -26.29 -16.34
N LYS A 64 -19.05 -26.30 -15.00
CA LYS A 64 -19.86 -27.32 -14.31
C LYS A 64 -21.32 -27.31 -14.77
N ASN A 65 -21.92 -26.13 -14.91
CA ASN A 65 -23.30 -26.00 -15.39
C ASN A 65 -23.47 -26.45 -16.85
N ILE A 66 -22.45 -26.27 -17.70
CA ILE A 66 -22.49 -26.71 -19.10
C ILE A 66 -22.27 -28.22 -19.24
N THR A 67 -21.39 -28.80 -18.43
CA THR A 67 -20.97 -30.21 -18.59
C THR A 67 -21.79 -31.20 -17.79
N GLY A 68 -22.62 -30.75 -16.85
CA GLY A 68 -23.53 -31.59 -16.06
C GLY A 68 -22.83 -32.67 -15.24
N LYS A 69 -21.50 -32.62 -15.10
CA LYS A 69 -20.72 -33.51 -14.26
C LYS A 69 -20.55 -32.86 -12.87
N PRO A 70 -20.71 -33.63 -11.78
CA PRO A 70 -20.44 -33.12 -10.42
C PRO A 70 -18.99 -32.63 -10.28
#